data_AF-A0A0Q6JCM7-F1
#
_entry.id   AF-A0A0Q6JCM7-F1
#
_cell.length_a   1.000
_cell.length_b   1.000
_cell.length_c   1.000
_cell.angle_alpha   90.00
_cell.angle_beta   90.00
_cell.angle_gamma   90.00
#
_symmetry.space_group_name_H-M   'P 1'
#
loop_
_entity.id
_entity.type
_entity.pdbx_description
1 polymer ?
#
loop_
_entity_poly.entity_id
_entity_poly.type
_entity_poly.pdbx_seq_one_letter_code
_entity_poly.pdbx_strand_id
1 'polypeptide(L)' 'MIEFARRWLPYGGGPDEEILVTFGVPGYQFHERLARVLDSGDPTVAQALSAPEIAALRLQCRTRSLHRHNVPAWQ' A
#
# COMPACT_ATOMS: atom_id res chain seq x y z
N MET A 1 -1.21 -6.96 -5.06
CA MET A 1 -1.05 -5.84 -4.10
C MET A 1 -0.08 -6.18 -2.98
N ILE A 2 -0.30 -7.29 -2.26
CA ILE A 2 0.56 -7.74 -1.14
C ILE A 2 2.01 -7.89 -1.58
N GLU A 3 2.29 -8.63 -2.66
CA GLU A 3 3.65 -8.81 -3.18
C GLU A 3 4.35 -7.49 -3.55
N PHE A 4 3.61 -6.56 -4.16
CA PHE A 4 4.14 -5.24 -4.47
C PHE A 4 4.49 -4.48 -3.19
N ALA A 5 3.58 -4.43 -2.22
CA ALA A 5 3.79 -3.73 -0.98
C ALA A 5 4.97 -4.33 -0.19
N ARG A 6 5.09 -5.66 -0.16
CA ARG A 6 6.19 -6.39 0.47
C ARG A 6 7.53 -6.09 -0.18
N ARG A 7 7.61 -6.12 -1.52
CA ARG A 7 8.82 -5.78 -2.28
C ARG A 7 9.34 -4.39 -1.93
N TRP A 8 8.43 -3.44 -1.73
CA TRP A 8 8.76 -2.06 -1.46
C TRP A 8 8.86 -1.69 0.02
N LEU A 9 8.53 -2.62 0.92
CA LEU A 9 8.54 -2.40 2.37
C LEU A 9 9.90 -1.91 2.90
N PRO A 10 11.06 -2.45 2.46
CA PRO A 10 12.38 -1.97 2.92
C PRO A 10 12.66 -0.49 2.59
N TYR A 11 11.97 0.05 1.58
CA TYR A 11 12.13 1.43 1.11
C TYR A 11 11.04 2.37 1.65
N GLY A 12 10.18 1.89 2.55
CA GLY A 12 9.04 2.65 3.06
C GLY A 12 7.86 2.75 2.07
N GLY A 13 7.89 1.99 0.97
CA GLY A 13 6.81 1.88 -0.01
C GLY A 13 7.15 2.27 -1.44
N GLY A 14 6.38 1.73 -2.38
CA GLY A 14 6.58 1.98 -3.81
C GLY A 14 6.23 3.40 -4.21
N PRO A 15 6.83 3.93 -5.29
CA PRO A 15 6.52 5.26 -5.79
C PRO A 15 5.11 5.31 -6.40
N ASP A 16 4.45 6.45 -6.29
CA ASP A 16 3.08 6.66 -6.76
C ASP A 16 2.94 6.41 -8.28
N GLU A 17 3.98 6.73 -9.05
CA GLU A 17 4.06 6.49 -10.49
C GLU A 17 4.02 5.00 -10.83
N GLU A 18 4.78 4.17 -10.11
CA GLU A 18 4.79 2.73 -10.33
C GLU A 18 3.49 2.08 -9.85
N ILE A 19 2.90 2.61 -8.76
CA ILE A 19 1.57 2.20 -8.31
C ILE A 19 0.53 2.50 -9.40
N LEU A 20 0.58 3.69 -10.00
CA LEU A 20 -0.32 4.09 -11.07
C LEU A 20 -0.17 3.20 -12.30
N VAL A 21 1.07 2.94 -12.74
CA VAL A 21 1.35 2.07 -13.90
C VAL A 21 0.93 0.62 -13.63
N THR A 22 1.17 0.10 -12.42
CA THR A 22 0.94 -1.31 -12.08
C THR A 22 -0.54 -1.60 -11.78
N PHE A 23 -1.24 -0.68 -11.11
CA PHE A 23 -2.59 -0.91 -10.59
C PHE A 23 -3.66 -0.01 -11.20
N GLY A 24 -3.28 0.98 -12.03
CA GLY A 24 -4.22 1.92 -12.66
C GLY A 24 -4.91 2.85 -11.65
N VAL A 25 -4.35 3.02 -10.45
CA VAL A 25 -4.92 3.86 -9.39
C VAL A 25 -3.86 4.75 -8.76
N PRO A 26 -4.23 5.95 -8.27
CA PRO A 26 -3.31 6.78 -7.50
C PRO A 26 -2.82 6.08 -6.22
N GLY A 27 -1.64 6.50 -5.73
CA GLY A 27 -0.99 5.96 -4.52
C GLY A 27 -1.93 5.87 -3.31
N TYR A 28 -2.69 6.93 -3.03
CA TYR A 28 -3.61 6.95 -1.89
C TYR A 28 -4.70 5.85 -1.99
N GLN A 29 -5.28 5.60 -3.16
CA GLN A 29 -6.29 4.55 -3.34
C GLN A 29 -5.67 3.16 -3.18
N PHE A 30 -4.45 2.97 -3.67
CA PHE A 30 -3.71 1.74 -3.45
C PHE A 30 -3.52 1.47 -1.95
N HIS A 31 -3.07 2.47 -1.19
CA HIS A 31 -2.86 2.33 0.26
C HIS A 31 -4.16 2.09 1.03
N GLU A 32 -5.27 2.74 0.66
CA GLU A 32 -6.59 2.45 1.24
C GLU A 32 -7.03 1.01 0.99
N ARG A 33 -6.91 0.54 -0.26
CA ARG A 33 -7.26 -0.83 -0.64
C ARG A 33 -6.35 -1.85 0.07
N LEU A 34 -5.05 -1.55 0.18
CA LEU A 34 -4.09 -2.40 0.88
C LEU A 34 -4.43 -2.50 2.37
N ALA A 35 -4.80 -1.39 3.03
CA ALA A 35 -5.24 -1.41 4.42
C ALA A 35 -6.46 -2.33 4.62
N ARG A 36 -7.47 -2.24 3.75
CA ARG A 36 -8.64 -3.13 3.80
C ARG A 36 -8.26 -4.61 3.64
N VAL A 37 -7.32 -4.93 2.75
CA VAL A 37 -6.81 -6.31 2.59
C VAL A 37 -6.08 -6.79 3.84
N LEU A 38 -5.27 -5.93 4.47
CA LEU A 38 -4.56 -6.31 5.71
C LEU A 38 -5.51 -6.49 6.91
N ASP A 39 -6.65 -5.82 6.89
CA ASP A 39 -7.63 -5.85 7.99
C ASP A 39 -8.79 -6.83 7.76
N SER A 40 -8.90 -7.45 6.59
CA SER A 40 -9.98 -8.39 6.26
C SER A 40 -9.88 -9.73 6.99
N GLY A 41 -8.73 -10.04 7.59
CA GLY A 41 -8.47 -11.37 8.17
C GLY A 41 -8.32 -12.47 7.12
N ASP A 42 -8.09 -12.12 5.85
CA ASP A 42 -7.92 -13.07 4.76
C ASP A 42 -6.70 -13.98 5.03
N PRO A 43 -6.86 -15.31 5.05
CA PRO A 43 -5.78 -16.25 5.33
C PRO A 43 -4.66 -16.19 4.30
N THR A 44 -4.89 -15.67 3.08
CA THR A 44 -3.84 -15.47 2.09
C THR A 44 -2.82 -14.41 2.52
N VAL A 45 -3.25 -13.41 3.31
CA VAL A 45 -2.37 -12.39 3.89
C VAL A 45 -1.44 -13.02 4.93
N ALA A 46 -1.99 -13.85 5.81
CA ALA A 46 -1.22 -14.53 6.85
C ALA A 46 -0.23 -15.56 6.28
N GLN A 47 -0.51 -16.11 5.10
CA GLN A 47 0.42 -17.00 4.39
C GLN A 47 1.53 -16.23 3.66
N ALA A 48 1.24 -15.03 3.16
CA ALA A 48 2.18 -14.24 2.36
C ALA A 48 3.09 -13.32 3.19
N LEU A 49 2.66 -12.92 4.40
CA LEU A 49 3.34 -11.94 5.23
C LEU A 49 3.50 -12.44 6.67
N SER A 50 4.67 -12.17 7.24
CA SER A 50 4.93 -12.32 8.66
C SER A 50 4.24 -11.21 9.47
N ALA A 51 4.00 -11.47 10.77
CA ALA A 51 3.42 -10.48 11.68
C ALA A 51 4.13 -9.10 11.68
N PRO A 52 5.48 -9.00 11.69
CA PRO A 52 6.14 -7.70 11.61
C PRO A 52 5.94 -7.01 10.25
N GLU A 53 5.89 -7.77 9.13
CA GLU A 53 5.60 -7.19 7.81
C GLU A 53 4.17 -6.62 7.76
N ILE A 54 3.18 -7.33 8.32
CA ILE A 54 1.80 -6.84 8.42
C ILE A 54 1.75 -5.55 9.26
N ALA A 55 2.44 -5.52 10.41
CA ALA A 55 2.47 -4.35 11.27
C ALA A 55 3.12 -3.13 10.58
N ALA A 56 4.23 -3.34 9.89
CA ALA A 56 4.94 -2.30 9.15
C ALA A 56 4.09 -1.77 7.98
N LEU A 57 3.44 -2.65 7.22
CA LEU A 57 2.55 -2.26 6.13
C LEU A 57 1.33 -1.48 6.64
N ARG A 58 0.74 -1.86 7.78
CA ARG A 58 -0.32 -1.09 8.42
C ARG A 58 0.12 0.32 8.81
N LEU A 59 1.32 0.46 9.36
CA LEU A 59 1.89 1.78 9.70
C LEU A 59 2.08 2.62 8.43
N GLN A 60 2.66 2.03 7.39
CA GLN A 60 2.88 2.69 6.11
C GLN A 60 1.57 3.17 5.47
N CYS A 61 0.53 2.33 5.45
CA CYS A 61 -0.78 2.71 4.92
C CYS A 61 -1.36 3.92 5.66
N ARG A 62 -1.23 3.98 6.99
CA ARG A 62 -1.66 5.14 7.78
C ARG A 62 -0.90 6.41 7.40
N THR A 63 0.42 6.34 7.30
CA THR A 63 1.25 7.51 6.95
C THR A 63 0.94 8.05 5.57
N ARG A 64 0.72 7.17 4.58
CA ARG A 64 0.50 7.58 3.18
C ARG A 64 -0.95 7.93 2.85
N SER A 65 -1.92 7.36 3.55
CA SER A 65 -3.33 7.76 3.41
C SER A 65 -3.56 9.21 3.89
N LEU A 66 -2.70 9.74 4.75
CA LEU A 66 -2.74 11.14 5.20
C LEU A 66 -2.21 12.13 4.15
N HIS A 67 -1.49 11.67 3.12
CA HIS A 67 -1.01 12.49 2.01
C HIS A 67 -2.11 12.73 0.96
N ARG A 68 -3.34 13.06 1.40
CA ARG A 68 -4.53 13.30 0.54
C ARG A 68 -4.38 14.53 -0.36
N HIS A 69 -3.34 15.33 -0.15
CA HIS A 69 -3.05 16.54 -0.90
C HIS A 69 -1.65 16.43 -1.50
N ASN A 70 -1.56 16.17 -2.82
CA ASN A 70 -0.85 17.01 -3.80
C ASN A 70 -0.73 16.33 -5.17
N VAL A 71 -1.86 16.00 -5.82
CA VAL A 71 -1.87 15.82 -7.28
C VAL A 71 -2.60 17.03 -7.88
N PRO A 72 -1.92 17.91 -8.65
CA PRO A 72 -2.62 18.90 -9.45
C PRO A 72 -3.57 18.17 -10.39
N ALA A 73 -4.82 18.62 -10.44
CA ALA A 73 -5.64 18.33 -11.61
C ALA A 73 -4.87 18.86 -12.83
N TRP A 74 -4.76 18.04 -13.88
CA TRP A 74 -4.07 18.31 -15.16
C TRP A 74 -2.55 18.02 -15.19
N GLN A 75 -2.21 16.82 -15.65
CA GLN A 75 -1.24 16.59 -16.73
C GLN A 75 -1.51 15.23 -17.39
#